data_AF-A0A7S4WF83-F1
#
_entry.id   AF-A0A7S4WF83-F1
#
_cell.length_a   1.000
_cell.length_b   1.000
_cell.length_c   1.000
_cell.angle_alpha   90.00
_cell.angle_beta   90.00
_cell.angle_gamma   90.00
#
_symmetry.space_group_name_H-M   'P 1'
#
loop_
_entity.id
_entity.type
_entity.pdbx_description
1 polymer ?
#
loop_
_entity_poly.entity_id
_entity_poly.type
_entity_poly.pdbx_seq_one_letter_code
_entity_poly.pdbx_strand_id
1 'polypeptide(L)'
;GSSRLDSSPQGYCFPGLSFSGWQLVAAMRVGSAWVALAAACLWWPAGAVHPCDSEQGSACPSEAGAALGACLKDPAKHETKTEISEGCRTFMALNDACSEEIERSCSGMAYSDDTIVCLTQWTQASDLSEKCKDALPKKEEEKEATVDAEKEAWRKKRRAGREAAANMLEKEQKGGEKKRRRRARRSRKKGSDDL
;
A
#
# COMPACT_ATOMS: atom_id res chain seq x y z
N GLY A 1 1.29 -18.19 41.32
CA GLY A 1 2.21 -18.26 40.17
C GLY A 1 2.22 -16.90 39.51
N SER A 2 3.31 -16.15 39.66
CA SER A 2 3.48 -14.81 39.07
C SER A 2 4.00 -14.91 37.65
N SER A 3 3.19 -14.50 36.68
CA SER A 3 3.61 -14.32 35.29
C SER A 3 4.10 -12.88 35.11
N ARG A 4 5.41 -12.71 34.96
CA ARG A 4 6.03 -11.43 34.56
C ARG A 4 5.81 -11.24 33.06
N LEU A 5 5.11 -10.17 32.69
CA LEU A 5 5.07 -9.69 31.31
C LEU A 5 6.28 -8.77 31.12
N ASP A 6 7.19 -9.23 30.26
CA ASP A 6 8.41 -8.54 29.85
C ASP A 6 8.04 -7.53 28.73
N SER A 7 7.79 -6.28 29.11
CA SER A 7 7.56 -5.17 28.19
C SER A 7 8.89 -4.66 27.64
N SER A 8 9.28 -5.16 26.47
CA SER A 8 10.37 -4.58 25.68
C SER A 8 9.85 -3.45 24.76
N PRO A 9 10.35 -2.20 24.89
CA PRO A 9 10.06 -1.15 23.92
C PRO A 9 10.98 -1.30 22.70
N GLN A 10 10.39 -1.53 21.52
CA GLN A 10 11.11 -1.45 20.24
C GLN A 10 11.29 0.03 19.87
N GLY A 11 12.42 0.59 20.29
CA GLY A 11 12.91 1.89 19.81
C GLY A 11 13.46 1.75 18.40
N TYR A 12 12.71 2.21 17.41
CA TYR A 12 13.22 2.39 16.06
C TYR A 12 13.80 3.80 15.92
N CYS A 13 15.13 3.90 16.01
CA CYS A 13 15.87 5.08 15.59
C CYS A 13 15.89 5.14 14.06
N PHE A 14 15.07 6.03 13.47
CA PHE A 14 15.24 6.43 12.07
C PHE A 14 16.43 7.40 11.98
N PRO A 15 17.52 7.06 11.28
CA PRO A 15 18.59 8.03 11.02
C PRO A 15 18.07 9.11 10.07
N GLY A 16 18.11 10.35 10.55
CA GLY A 16 17.78 11.55 9.80
C GLY A 16 18.65 11.70 8.55
N LEU A 17 17.99 11.69 7.40
CA LEU A 17 18.56 12.13 6.13
C LEU A 17 18.53 13.67 6.11
N SER A 18 19.65 14.26 6.52
CA SER A 18 19.98 15.66 6.30
C SER A 18 20.17 15.91 4.81
N PHE A 19 19.11 16.39 4.13
CA PHE A 19 19.21 16.89 2.76
C PHE A 19 19.77 18.32 2.78
N SER A 20 21.09 18.42 2.84
CA SER A 20 21.83 19.67 2.64
C SER A 20 21.82 20.01 1.15
N GLY A 21 21.26 21.18 0.82
CA GLY A 21 20.94 21.58 -0.53
C GLY A 21 22.13 21.77 -1.47
N TRP A 22 21.87 21.52 -2.75
CA TRP A 22 22.61 22.06 -3.87
C TRP A 22 21.66 22.91 -4.72
N GLN A 23 21.84 24.23 -4.62
CA GLN A 23 21.40 25.19 -5.61
C GLN A 23 22.06 24.86 -6.95
N LEU A 24 21.25 24.68 -7.99
CA LEU A 24 21.69 24.82 -9.37
C LEU A 24 20.72 25.78 -10.06
N VAL A 25 21.12 27.05 -10.04
CA VAL A 25 20.60 28.09 -10.90
C VAL A 25 21.14 27.80 -12.30
N ALA A 26 20.27 27.37 -13.21
CA ALA A 26 20.56 27.39 -14.65
C ALA A 26 19.28 27.74 -15.40
N ALA A 27 19.25 28.98 -15.89
CA ALA A 27 18.24 29.50 -16.78
C ALA A 27 18.25 28.71 -18.10
N MET A 28 17.13 28.09 -18.46
CA MET A 28 16.82 27.73 -19.84
C MET A 28 15.43 28.25 -20.19
N ARG A 29 15.45 29.38 -20.92
CA ARG A 29 14.33 29.92 -21.67
C ARG A 29 14.16 29.08 -22.95
N VAL A 30 13.36 28.01 -22.89
CA VAL A 30 12.81 27.33 -24.07
C VAL A 30 11.41 26.79 -23.74
N GLY A 31 10.37 27.36 -24.37
CA GLY A 31 9.09 26.67 -24.60
C GLY A 31 8.01 26.76 -23.52
N SER A 32 7.44 27.94 -23.31
CA SER A 32 6.25 28.22 -22.47
C SER A 32 4.92 27.59 -22.94
N ALA A 33 4.91 26.32 -23.35
CA ALA A 33 3.67 25.61 -23.72
C ALA A 33 3.46 24.29 -22.94
N TRP A 34 4.52 23.71 -22.35
CA TRP A 34 4.42 22.42 -21.64
C TRP A 34 4.24 22.54 -20.12
N VAL A 35 4.46 23.73 -19.55
CA VAL A 35 4.33 23.95 -18.09
C VAL A 35 2.86 24.06 -17.66
N ALA A 36 1.94 24.40 -18.56
CA ALA A 36 0.51 24.50 -18.23
C ALA A 36 -0.18 23.13 -18.04
N LEU A 37 0.37 22.05 -18.60
CA LEU A 37 -0.24 20.71 -18.55
C LEU A 37 0.15 19.91 -17.29
N ALA A 38 1.21 20.30 -16.59
CA ALA A 38 1.64 19.66 -15.34
C ALA A 38 0.88 20.17 -14.10
N ALA A 39 0.26 21.36 -14.16
CA ALA A 39 -0.48 21.94 -13.03
C ALA A 39 -1.90 21.37 -12.88
N ALA A 40 -2.50 20.79 -13.92
CA ALA A 40 -3.86 20.26 -13.88
C ALA A 40 -3.98 18.86 -13.22
N CYS A 41 -2.88 18.12 -13.07
CA CYS A 41 -2.91 16.77 -12.49
C CYS A 41 -2.68 16.72 -10.97
N LEU A 42 -2.40 17.86 -10.32
CA LEU A 42 -2.14 17.94 -8.88
C LEU A 42 -3.39 18.33 -8.05
N TRP A 43 -4.52 18.56 -8.71
CA TRP A 43 -5.84 18.71 -8.06
C TRP A 43 -6.68 17.44 -8.20
N TRP A 44 -6.04 16.26 -8.14
CA TRP A 44 -6.81 15.10 -7.73
C TRP A 44 -7.12 15.30 -6.25
N PRO A 45 -8.40 15.44 -5.85
CA PRO A 45 -8.71 15.46 -4.43
C PRO A 45 -8.14 14.16 -3.87
N ALA A 46 -7.26 14.27 -2.87
CA ALA A 46 -6.98 13.16 -1.99
C ALA A 46 -8.31 12.86 -1.33
N GLY A 47 -9.07 11.94 -1.93
CA GLY A 47 -10.35 11.50 -1.41
C GLY A 47 -10.14 11.09 0.03
N ALA A 48 -11.03 11.55 0.91
CA ALA A 48 -11.09 11.05 2.27
C ALA A 48 -10.98 9.52 2.22
N VAL A 49 -10.11 8.98 3.06
CA VAL A 49 -9.72 7.56 3.04
C VAL A 49 -10.97 6.67 3.12
N HIS A 50 -12.02 7.16 3.81
CA HIS A 50 -13.37 6.61 3.85
C HIS A 50 -14.41 7.60 3.27
N PRO A 51 -15.35 7.15 2.42
CA PRO A 51 -16.42 8.01 1.89
C PRO A 51 -17.39 8.55 2.96
N CYS A 52 -17.37 7.99 4.18
CA CYS A 52 -18.19 8.44 5.32
C CYS A 52 -17.36 8.99 6.51
N ASP A 53 -16.04 9.20 6.37
CA ASP A 53 -15.17 9.58 7.51
C ASP A 53 -15.61 10.90 8.17
N SER A 54 -15.91 11.89 7.33
CA SER A 54 -16.36 13.22 7.77
C SER A 54 -17.68 13.17 8.54
N GLU A 55 -18.59 12.30 8.09
CA GLU A 55 -19.92 12.12 8.66
C GLU A 55 -19.85 11.30 9.94
N GLN A 56 -19.02 10.26 9.98
CA GLN A 56 -18.81 9.47 11.19
C GLN A 56 -18.28 10.33 12.33
N GLY A 57 -17.24 11.14 12.08
CA GLY A 57 -16.64 11.99 13.12
C GLY A 57 -17.55 13.09 13.65
N SER A 58 -18.55 13.52 12.88
CA SER A 58 -19.48 14.59 13.29
C SER A 58 -20.81 14.05 13.84
N ALA A 59 -21.38 13.02 13.22
CA ALA A 59 -22.69 12.50 13.60
C ALA A 59 -22.60 11.41 14.67
N CYS A 60 -21.63 10.50 14.57
CA CYS A 60 -21.59 9.23 15.31
C CYS A 60 -20.17 8.86 15.78
N PRO A 61 -19.45 9.73 16.54
CA PRO A 61 -18.04 9.49 16.91
C PRO A 61 -17.82 8.29 17.83
N SER A 62 -18.87 7.83 18.52
CA SER A 62 -18.79 6.71 19.47
C SER A 62 -19.12 5.35 18.85
N GLU A 63 -19.61 5.33 17.61
CA GLU A 63 -20.07 4.11 16.94
C GLU A 63 -19.09 3.68 15.84
N ALA A 64 -18.91 2.38 15.69
CA ALA A 64 -18.08 1.78 14.65
C ALA A 64 -18.71 0.49 14.13
N GLY A 65 -18.31 0.03 12.95
CA GLY A 65 -18.80 -1.23 12.39
C GLY A 65 -20.27 -1.16 11.97
N ALA A 66 -21.02 -2.23 12.23
CA ALA A 66 -22.45 -2.29 11.92
C ALA A 66 -23.29 -1.26 12.69
N ALA A 67 -22.88 -0.90 13.91
CA ALA A 67 -23.58 0.10 14.72
C ALA A 67 -23.48 1.50 14.11
N LEU A 68 -22.36 1.81 13.43
CA LEU A 68 -22.20 3.05 12.68
C LEU A 68 -23.24 3.15 11.56
N GLY A 69 -23.48 2.07 10.83
CA GLY A 69 -24.52 2.01 9.79
C GLY A 69 -25.91 2.33 10.34
N ALA A 70 -26.25 1.77 11.50
CA ALA A 70 -27.52 2.06 12.17
C ALA A 70 -27.61 3.52 12.64
N CYS A 71 -26.53 4.09 13.15
CA CYS A 71 -26.47 5.49 13.56
C CYS A 71 -26.60 6.45 12.36
N LEU A 72 -25.89 6.19 11.26
CA LEU A 72 -25.94 7.02 10.06
C LEU A 72 -27.32 7.01 9.38
N LYS A 73 -28.07 5.89 9.46
CA LYS A 73 -29.44 5.80 8.93
C LYS A 73 -30.46 6.60 9.73
N ASP A 74 -30.23 6.78 11.04
CA ASP A 74 -31.16 7.44 11.94
C ASP A 74 -30.69 8.87 12.27
N PRO A 75 -31.18 9.91 11.57
CA PRO A 75 -30.77 11.31 11.84
C PRO A 75 -31.13 11.78 13.25
N ALA A 76 -32.04 11.09 13.94
CA ALA A 76 -32.39 11.36 15.33
C ALA A 76 -31.29 10.94 16.32
N LYS A 77 -30.36 10.06 15.92
CA LYS A 77 -29.24 9.61 16.74
C LYS A 77 -27.96 10.41 16.50
N HIS A 78 -27.96 11.32 15.52
CA HIS A 78 -26.80 12.13 15.21
C HIS A 78 -26.59 13.16 16.32
N GLU A 79 -25.37 13.22 16.88
CA GLU A 79 -25.02 14.23 17.89
C GLU A 79 -25.04 15.64 17.29
N THR A 80 -24.65 15.77 16.02
CA THR A 80 -24.71 17.01 15.26
C THR A 80 -25.48 16.80 13.96
N LYS A 81 -26.25 17.81 13.54
CA LYS A 81 -27.04 17.73 12.31
C LYS A 81 -26.10 17.84 11.10
N THR A 82 -25.66 16.69 10.60
CA THR A 82 -24.76 16.59 9.45
C THR A 82 -25.54 16.18 8.20
N GLU A 83 -25.26 16.85 7.08
CA GLU A 83 -25.75 16.41 5.77
C GLU A 83 -24.86 15.30 5.23
N ILE A 84 -25.43 14.10 5.05
CA ILE A 84 -24.69 12.96 4.52
C ILE A 84 -24.37 13.20 3.05
N SER A 85 -23.08 13.14 2.69
CA SER A 85 -22.62 13.28 1.30
C SER A 85 -23.16 12.15 0.41
N GLU A 86 -23.25 12.40 -0.91
CA GLU A 86 -23.69 11.40 -1.88
C GLU A 86 -22.76 10.17 -1.90
N GLY A 87 -21.46 10.39 -1.71
CA GLY A 87 -20.47 9.32 -1.60
C GLY A 87 -20.77 8.41 -0.42
N CYS A 88 -21.03 8.98 0.77
CA CYS A 88 -21.38 8.20 1.95
C CYS A 88 -22.70 7.44 1.76
N ARG A 89 -23.74 8.06 1.18
CA ARG A 89 -25.02 7.38 0.91
C ARG A 89 -24.85 6.18 -0.03
N THR A 90 -24.03 6.32 -1.06
CA THR A 90 -23.73 5.24 -2.01
C THR A 90 -23.01 4.09 -1.29
N PHE A 91 -22.05 4.41 -0.43
CA PHE A 91 -21.35 3.41 0.37
C PHE A 91 -22.25 2.72 1.40
N MET A 92 -23.16 3.45 2.04
CA MET A 92 -24.17 2.87 2.93
C MET A 92 -25.07 1.88 2.17
N ALA A 93 -25.54 2.26 0.98
CA ALA A 93 -26.35 1.38 0.14
C ALA A 93 -25.58 0.12 -0.29
N LEU A 94 -24.28 0.24 -0.57
CA LEU A 94 -23.41 -0.89 -0.88
C LEU A 94 -23.26 -1.84 0.32
N ASN A 95 -23.02 -1.32 1.52
CA ASN A 95 -22.94 -2.14 2.75
C ASN A 95 -24.27 -2.85 3.03
N ASP A 96 -25.40 -2.21 2.76
CA ASP A 96 -26.73 -2.81 2.94
C ASP A 96 -26.98 -3.93 1.93
N ALA A 97 -26.63 -3.70 0.66
CA ALA A 97 -26.78 -4.68 -0.41
C ALA A 97 -25.85 -5.90 -0.27
N CYS A 98 -24.66 -5.70 0.33
CA CYS A 98 -23.63 -6.72 0.52
C CYS A 98 -23.52 -7.20 1.98
N SER A 99 -24.52 -6.96 2.83
CA SER A 99 -24.42 -7.20 4.28
C SER A 99 -24.12 -8.66 4.62
N GLU A 100 -24.75 -9.61 3.94
CA GLU A 100 -24.51 -11.05 4.14
C GLU A 100 -23.09 -11.47 3.75
N GLU A 101 -22.56 -10.93 2.64
CA GLU A 101 -21.22 -11.21 2.16
C GLU A 101 -20.15 -10.58 3.04
N ILE A 102 -20.41 -9.36 3.53
CA ILE A 102 -19.52 -8.66 4.46
C ILE A 102 -19.42 -9.47 5.76
N GLU A 103 -20.52 -9.95 6.31
CA GLU A 103 -20.48 -10.79 7.52
C GLU A 103 -19.75 -12.12 7.28
N ARG A 104 -19.94 -12.74 6.12
CA ARG A 104 -19.36 -14.05 5.78
C ARG A 104 -17.86 -13.98 5.48
N SER A 105 -17.46 -13.01 4.67
CA SER A 105 -16.12 -12.97 4.05
C SER A 105 -15.25 -11.82 4.58
N CYS A 106 -15.87 -10.75 5.08
CA CYS A 106 -15.22 -9.53 5.55
C CYS A 106 -15.61 -9.24 7.01
N SER A 107 -15.73 -10.28 7.84
CA SER A 107 -16.29 -10.19 9.19
C SER A 107 -15.61 -9.11 10.03
N GLY A 108 -16.40 -8.22 10.63
CA GLY A 108 -15.89 -7.12 11.45
C GLY A 108 -15.37 -5.92 10.67
N MET A 109 -15.46 -5.94 9.33
CA MET A 109 -15.08 -4.83 8.46
C MET A 109 -16.31 -4.19 7.80
N ALA A 110 -17.47 -4.21 8.45
CA ALA A 110 -18.63 -3.43 8.00
C ALA A 110 -18.34 -1.94 8.20
N TYR A 111 -18.66 -1.10 7.21
CA TYR A 111 -18.43 0.34 7.26
C TYR A 111 -16.98 0.76 7.58
N SER A 112 -16.00 0.04 7.05
CA SER A 112 -14.58 0.43 7.11
C SER A 112 -14.00 0.64 5.70
N ASP A 113 -12.83 1.28 5.63
CA ASP A 113 -12.08 1.45 4.38
C ASP A 113 -11.81 0.13 3.66
N ASP A 114 -11.58 -0.90 4.47
CA ASP A 114 -11.27 -2.23 3.99
C ASP A 114 -12.50 -2.99 3.49
N THR A 115 -13.75 -2.51 3.69
CA THR A 115 -14.94 -3.18 3.14
C THR A 115 -14.85 -3.25 1.61
N ILE A 116 -14.52 -2.13 0.95
CA ILE A 116 -14.44 -2.08 -0.51
C ILE A 116 -13.27 -2.93 -1.01
N VAL A 117 -12.11 -2.85 -0.34
CA VAL A 117 -10.93 -3.65 -0.69
C VAL A 117 -11.22 -5.14 -0.52
N CYS A 118 -11.87 -5.53 0.57
CA CYS A 118 -12.26 -6.90 0.82
C CYS A 118 -13.21 -7.40 -0.27
N LEU A 119 -14.29 -6.67 -0.56
CA LEU A 119 -15.29 -7.03 -1.57
C LEU A 119 -14.73 -7.10 -3.00
N THR A 120 -13.77 -6.23 -3.34
CA THR A 120 -13.25 -6.12 -4.72
C THR A 120 -11.96 -6.87 -4.97
N GLN A 121 -11.12 -7.08 -3.96
CA GLN A 121 -9.79 -7.68 -4.11
C GLN A 121 -9.65 -9.03 -3.40
N TRP A 122 -10.33 -9.23 -2.26
CA TRP A 122 -10.12 -10.42 -1.43
C TRP A 122 -11.20 -11.48 -1.62
N THR A 123 -12.43 -11.07 -1.93
CA THR A 123 -13.52 -11.99 -2.29
C THR A 123 -13.57 -12.26 -3.78
N GLN A 124 -13.82 -13.52 -4.13
CA GLN A 124 -14.04 -13.91 -5.52
C GLN A 124 -15.44 -13.45 -5.96
N ALA A 125 -15.57 -13.05 -7.22
CA ALA A 125 -16.87 -12.68 -7.77
C ALA A 125 -17.90 -13.83 -7.67
N SER A 126 -17.48 -15.10 -7.63
CA SER A 126 -18.41 -16.23 -7.41
C SER A 126 -19.05 -16.25 -6.03
N ASP A 127 -18.42 -15.65 -5.03
CA ASP A 127 -18.86 -15.65 -3.63
C ASP A 127 -19.79 -14.48 -3.29
N LEU A 128 -20.00 -13.55 -4.23
CA LEU A 128 -20.88 -12.40 -4.07
C LEU A 128 -22.26 -12.69 -4.68
N SER A 129 -23.34 -12.31 -3.99
CA SER A 129 -24.68 -12.33 -4.58
C SER A 129 -24.80 -11.37 -5.76
N GLU A 130 -25.79 -11.61 -6.62
CA GLU A 130 -26.11 -10.73 -7.76
C GLU A 130 -26.42 -9.30 -7.30
N LYS A 131 -27.10 -9.16 -6.15
CA LYS A 131 -27.40 -7.84 -5.54
C LYS A 131 -26.12 -7.07 -5.21
N CYS A 132 -25.16 -7.73 -4.56
CA CYS A 132 -23.90 -7.10 -4.20
C CYS A 132 -23.06 -6.76 -5.45
N LYS A 133 -23.07 -7.63 -6.48
CA LYS A 133 -22.39 -7.38 -7.76
C LYS A 133 -22.95 -6.17 -8.52
N ASP A 134 -24.26 -6.00 -8.51
CA ASP A 134 -24.91 -4.86 -9.17
C ASP A 134 -24.69 -3.55 -8.42
N ALA A 135 -24.54 -3.61 -7.09
CA ALA A 135 -24.26 -2.45 -6.24
C ALA A 135 -22.79 -2.02 -6.28
N LEU A 136 -21.86 -2.96 -6.50
CA LEU A 136 -20.47 -2.63 -6.73
C LEU A 136 -20.36 -1.78 -8.00
N PRO A 137 -19.59 -0.66 -7.97
CA PRO A 137 -19.36 0.12 -9.17
C PRO A 137 -18.77 -0.82 -10.21
N LYS A 138 -19.56 -1.11 -11.25
CA LYS A 138 -19.17 -1.99 -12.33
C LYS A 138 -17.87 -1.40 -12.84
N LYS A 139 -16.75 -2.07 -12.54
CA LYS A 139 -15.55 -1.87 -13.34
C LYS A 139 -16.03 -2.19 -14.74
N GLU A 140 -16.31 -1.15 -15.53
CA GLU A 140 -16.51 -1.31 -16.96
C GLU A 140 -15.40 -2.23 -17.37
N GLU A 141 -15.77 -3.44 -17.81
CA GLU A 141 -14.84 -4.53 -18.06
C GLU A 141 -13.66 -3.89 -18.74
N GLU A 142 -12.56 -3.76 -18.00
CA GLU A 142 -11.32 -3.23 -18.54
C GLU A 142 -11.04 -4.23 -19.63
N LYS A 143 -11.40 -3.86 -20.85
CA LYS A 143 -11.09 -4.59 -22.07
C LYS A 143 -9.71 -5.15 -21.80
N GLU A 144 -9.57 -6.47 -21.91
CA GLU A 144 -8.33 -7.23 -21.78
C GLU A 144 -7.31 -6.76 -22.83
N ALA A 145 -6.98 -5.48 -22.78
CA ALA A 145 -6.43 -4.69 -23.85
C ALA A 145 -4.94 -4.73 -23.67
N THR A 146 -4.34 -5.89 -23.95
CA THR A 146 -3.02 -5.92 -24.60
C THR A 146 -1.87 -5.21 -23.84
N VAL A 147 -1.95 -5.02 -22.52
CA VAL A 147 -0.92 -4.29 -21.75
C VAL A 147 0.27 -5.18 -21.33
N ASP A 148 0.18 -6.51 -21.37
CA ASP A 148 1.20 -7.33 -20.68
C ASP A 148 2.49 -7.64 -21.46
N ALA A 149 2.58 -7.43 -22.77
CA ALA A 149 3.83 -7.75 -23.49
C ALA A 149 5.00 -6.81 -23.10
N GLU A 150 4.75 -5.50 -23.00
CA GLU A 150 5.78 -4.53 -22.66
C GLU A 150 6.14 -4.59 -21.16
N LYS A 151 5.14 -4.80 -20.29
CA LYS A 151 5.32 -4.94 -18.85
C LYS A 151 6.06 -6.22 -18.49
N GLU A 152 5.80 -7.32 -19.19
CA GLU A 152 6.57 -8.57 -19.08
C GLU A 152 8.01 -8.41 -19.57
N ALA A 153 8.22 -7.74 -20.71
CA ALA A 153 9.57 -7.46 -21.21
C ALA A 153 10.38 -6.62 -20.20
N TRP A 154 9.76 -5.63 -19.57
CA TRP A 154 10.38 -4.82 -18.52
C TRP A 154 10.68 -5.64 -17.25
N ARG A 155 9.74 -6.49 -16.79
CA ARG A 155 9.94 -7.40 -15.65
C ARG A 155 11.09 -8.37 -15.92
N LYS A 156 11.17 -8.93 -17.13
CA LYS A 156 12.26 -9.83 -17.57
C LYS A 156 13.60 -9.11 -17.58
N LYS A 157 13.68 -7.89 -18.10
CA LYS A 157 14.89 -7.06 -18.08
C LYS A 157 15.37 -6.77 -16.65
N ARG A 158 14.46 -6.43 -15.73
CA ARG A 158 14.80 -6.21 -14.33
C ARG A 158 15.25 -7.47 -13.61
N ARG A 159 14.59 -8.62 -13.87
CA ARG A 159 15.00 -9.90 -13.30
C ARG A 159 16.40 -10.30 -13.78
N ALA A 160 16.67 -10.18 -15.09
CA ALA A 160 17.99 -10.43 -15.66
C ALA A 160 19.08 -9.53 -15.07
N GLY A 161 18.78 -8.23 -14.85
CA GLY A 161 19.71 -7.32 -14.19
C GLY A 161 20.03 -7.72 -12.75
N ARG A 162 19.03 -8.19 -11.98
CA ARG A 162 19.23 -8.68 -10.60
C ARG A 162 20.07 -9.96 -10.56
N GLU A 163 19.79 -10.91 -11.46
CA GLU A 163 20.56 -12.16 -11.57
C GLU A 163 22.01 -11.91 -12.01
N ALA A 164 22.23 -10.99 -12.95
CA ALA A 164 23.57 -10.59 -13.35
C ALA A 164 24.36 -9.99 -12.18
N ALA A 165 23.75 -9.09 -11.41
CA ALA A 165 24.37 -8.50 -10.22
C ALA A 165 24.68 -9.55 -9.15
N ALA A 166 23.76 -10.48 -8.88
CA ALA A 166 23.96 -11.57 -7.93
C ALA A 166 25.14 -12.48 -8.35
N ASN A 167 25.22 -12.84 -9.63
CA ASN A 167 26.32 -13.66 -10.16
C ASN A 167 27.68 -12.96 -10.08
N MET A 168 27.74 -11.64 -10.24
CA MET A 168 28.99 -10.87 -10.08
C MET A 168 29.45 -10.87 -8.62
N LEU A 169 28.55 -10.65 -7.67
CA LEU A 169 28.85 -10.71 -6.24
C LEU A 169 29.33 -12.10 -5.82
N GLU A 170 28.70 -13.16 -6.32
CA GLU A 170 29.11 -14.53 -6.00
C GLU A 170 30.53 -14.85 -6.52
N LYS A 171 30.87 -14.38 -7.73
CA LYS A 171 32.22 -14.53 -8.30
C LYS A 171 33.27 -13.77 -7.49
N GLU A 172 32.97 -12.54 -7.07
CA GLU A 172 33.87 -11.74 -6.23
C GLU A 172 34.09 -12.38 -4.86
N GLN A 173 33.03 -12.89 -4.23
CA GLN A 173 33.14 -13.61 -2.95
C GLN A 173 34.01 -14.86 -3.08
N LYS A 174 33.77 -15.71 -4.09
CA LYS A 174 34.58 -16.92 -4.35
C LYS A 174 36.05 -16.57 -4.66
N GLY A 175 36.29 -15.49 -5.41
CA GLY A 175 37.64 -14.99 -5.71
C GLY A 175 38.35 -14.46 -4.47
N GLY A 176 37.65 -13.69 -3.65
CA GLY A 176 38.12 -13.15 -2.37
C GLY A 176 38.49 -14.26 -1.38
N GLU A 177 37.64 -15.28 -1.25
CA GLU A 177 37.88 -16.44 -0.38
C GLU A 177 39.11 -17.25 -0.84
N LYS A 178 39.23 -17.53 -2.14
CA LYS A 178 40.42 -18.20 -2.70
C LYS A 178 41.70 -17.40 -2.44
N LYS A 179 41.67 -16.07 -2.60
CA LYS A 179 42.82 -15.18 -2.31
C LYS A 179 43.16 -15.17 -0.83
N ARG A 180 42.15 -15.12 0.05
CA ARG A 180 42.31 -15.19 1.52
C ARG A 180 42.92 -16.53 1.95
N ARG A 181 42.43 -17.65 1.40
CA ARG A 181 42.97 -19.01 1.64
C ARG A 181 44.42 -19.15 1.17
N ARG A 182 44.79 -18.59 0.00
CA ARG A 182 46.18 -18.57 -0.49
C ARG A 182 47.11 -17.75 0.41
N ARG A 183 46.67 -16.58 0.89
CA ARG A 183 47.46 -15.75 1.83
C ARG A 183 47.69 -16.49 3.16
N ALA A 184 46.65 -17.11 3.72
CA ALA A 184 46.76 -17.88 4.96
C ALA A 184 47.72 -19.09 4.87
N ARG A 185 47.78 -19.76 3.71
CA ARG A 185 48.75 -20.85 3.49
C ARG A 185 50.19 -20.35 3.43
N ARG A 186 50.44 -19.19 2.81
CA ARG A 186 51.79 -18.60 2.71
C ARG A 186 52.31 -18.11 4.07
N SER A 187 51.45 -17.52 4.90
CA SER A 187 51.86 -17.09 6.24
C SER A 187 52.19 -18.26 7.16
N ARG A 188 51.46 -19.38 7.07
CA ARG A 188 51.78 -20.60 7.84
C ARG A 188 53.12 -21.24 7.44
N LYS A 189 53.46 -21.24 6.14
CA LYS A 189 54.75 -21.80 5.68
C LYS A 189 55.94 -20.96 6.15
N LYS A 190 55.82 -19.63 6.18
CA LYS A 190 56.92 -18.76 6.62
C LYS A 190 57.24 -18.92 8.12
N GLY A 191 56.24 -19.22 8.95
CA GLY A 191 56.44 -19.41 10.38
C GLY A 191 57.05 -20.77 10.79
N SER A 192 57.21 -21.72 9.87
CA SER A 192 57.83 -23.02 10.17
C SER A 192 59.34 -23.08 9.92
N ASP A 193 59.92 -22.08 9.26
CA ASP A 193 61.36 -22.04 8.93
C ASP A 193 62.21 -21.31 10.01
N ASP A 194 61.58 -20.75 11.05
CA ASP A 194 62.23 -20.00 12.15
C ASP A 194 62.33 -20.79 13.48
N LEU A 195 62.14 -22.12 13.46
CA LEU A 195 62.30 -23.04 14.59
C LEU A 195 63.34 -24.12 14.28
#